data_AF-A0A7X2TT51-F1
#
_entry.id   AF-A0A7X2TT51-F1
#
_cell.length_a   1.000
_cell.length_b   1.000
_cell.length_c   1.000
_cell.angle_alpha   90.00
_cell.angle_beta   90.00
_cell.angle_gamma   90.00
#
_symmetry.space_group_name_H-M   'P 1'
#
loop_
_entity.id
_entity.type
_entity.pdbx_description
1 polymer ?
#
loop_
_entity_poly.entity_id
_entity_poly.type
_entity_poly.pdbx_seq_one_letter_code
_entity_poly.pdbx_strand_id
1 'polypeptide(L)'
;DIKNIAISRLMLDNIPHIKAYWIMMTPSVAQIAQRFGADDLDGTVVEEKIYHDAGATTSQSMRRGELLRLIRAAGREPVERDTLYRPVSRTESTFTVLV
;
A
#
# COMPACT_ATOMS: atom_id res chain seq x y z
N ASP A 1 -1.57 15.48 -3.02
CA ASP A 1 -0.87 14.20 -2.79
C ASP A 1 0.11 13.83 -3.89
N ILE A 2 -0.33 13.60 -5.13
CA ILE A 2 0.55 13.12 -6.23
C ILE A 2 1.78 14.00 -6.45
N LYS A 3 1.61 15.32 -6.49
CA LYS A 3 2.74 16.27 -6.63
C LYS A 3 3.78 16.09 -5.52
N ASN A 4 3.33 15.93 -4.27
CA ASN A 4 4.23 15.75 -3.14
C ASN A 4 4.97 14.42 -3.22
N ILE A 5 4.30 13.33 -3.62
CA ILE A 5 4.94 12.02 -3.83
C ILE A 5 6.04 12.11 -4.91
N ALA A 6 5.76 12.77 -6.04
CA ALA A 6 6.74 12.96 -7.10
C ALA A 6 7.95 13.78 -6.66
N ILE A 7 7.71 14.88 -5.94
CA ILE A 7 8.78 15.71 -5.39
C ILE A 7 9.59 14.90 -4.37
N SER A 8 8.95 14.17 -3.45
CA SER A 8 9.63 13.32 -2.48
C SER A 8 10.53 12.28 -3.15
N ARG A 9 10.09 11.65 -4.25
CA ARG A 9 10.92 10.70 -4.99
C ARG A 9 12.18 11.34 -5.58
N LEU A 10 12.10 12.60 -5.98
CA LEU A 10 13.24 13.33 -6.53
C LEU A 10 14.17 13.90 -5.44
N MET A 11 13.61 14.27 -4.29
CA MET A 11 14.36 14.94 -3.21
C MET A 11 14.97 13.98 -2.19
N LEU A 12 14.31 12.85 -1.89
CA LEU A 12 14.72 11.92 -0.83
C LEU A 12 15.54 10.77 -1.43
N ASP A 13 16.76 11.07 -1.89
CA ASP A 13 17.66 10.10 -2.53
C ASP A 13 18.15 8.98 -1.59
N ASN A 14 18.00 9.16 -0.28
CA ASN A 14 18.37 8.23 0.78
C ASN A 14 17.19 7.45 1.39
N ILE A 15 15.96 7.70 0.92
CA ILE A 15 14.76 6.96 1.35
C ILE A 15 14.33 6.03 0.20
N PRO A 16 14.55 4.71 0.32
CA PRO A 16 14.31 3.79 -0.80
C PRO A 16 12.83 3.69 -1.18
N HIS A 17 11.94 3.70 -0.18
CA HIS A 17 10.53 3.39 -0.36
C HIS A 17 9.62 4.57 -0.05
N ILE A 18 8.70 4.88 -0.95
CA ILE A 18 7.65 5.88 -0.72
C ILE A 18 6.30 5.18 -0.68
N LYS A 19 5.61 5.37 0.44
CA LYS A 19 4.32 4.75 0.72
C LYS A 19 3.16 5.53 0.12
N ALA A 20 2.27 4.83 -0.56
CA ALA A 20 0.92 5.27 -0.88
C ALA A 20 -0.07 4.52 0.03
N TYR A 21 -0.52 5.17 1.10
CA TYR A 21 -1.49 4.60 2.03
C TYR A 21 -2.91 4.84 1.54
N TRP A 22 -3.54 3.82 0.97
CA TRP A 22 -4.80 3.99 0.22
C TRP A 22 -5.97 4.46 1.08
N ILE A 23 -5.92 4.21 2.39
CA ILE A 23 -6.95 4.63 3.35
C ILE A 23 -6.99 6.15 3.47
N MET A 24 -5.83 6.82 3.41
CA MET A 24 -5.76 8.28 3.48
C MET A 24 -6.02 8.99 2.15
N MET A 25 -5.72 8.36 1.00
CA MET A 25 -5.78 9.05 -0.31
C MET A 25 -6.77 8.46 -1.31
N THR A 26 -7.61 7.50 -0.92
CA THR A 26 -8.48 6.66 -1.78
C THR A 26 -7.70 5.68 -2.68
N PRO A 27 -8.33 4.55 -3.09
CA PRO A 27 -7.69 3.54 -3.93
C PRO A 27 -7.23 4.04 -5.31
N SER A 28 -7.99 4.94 -5.94
CA SER A 28 -7.68 5.44 -7.29
C SER A 28 -6.45 6.36 -7.29
N VAL A 29 -6.33 7.24 -6.30
CA VAL A 29 -5.14 8.10 -6.16
C VAL A 29 -3.92 7.25 -5.77
N ALA A 30 -4.08 6.26 -4.89
CA ALA A 30 -3.00 5.35 -4.54
C ALA A 30 -2.52 4.51 -5.75
N GLN A 31 -3.44 4.16 -6.66
CA GLN A 31 -3.09 3.55 -7.94
C GLN A 31 -2.26 4.50 -8.81
N ILE A 32 -2.70 5.76 -8.96
CA ILE A 32 -1.98 6.77 -9.74
C ILE A 32 -0.60 7.04 -9.13
N ALA A 33 -0.48 7.12 -7.81
CA ALA A 33 0.77 7.41 -7.10
C ALA A 33 1.92 6.45 -7.47
N GLN A 34 1.62 5.20 -7.85
CA GLN A 34 2.62 4.22 -8.29
C GLN A 34 3.35 4.62 -9.60
N ARG A 35 2.78 5.54 -10.37
CA ARG A 35 3.42 6.14 -11.57
C ARG A 35 4.23 7.39 -11.25
N PHE A 36 4.07 7.94 -10.05
CA PHE A 36 4.69 9.20 -9.62
C PHE A 36 5.70 9.01 -8.50
N GLY A 37 6.17 7.79 -8.24
CA GLY A 37 7.31 7.53 -7.35
C GLY A 37 6.99 6.73 -6.08
N ALA A 38 5.71 6.47 -5.79
CA ALA A 38 5.37 5.49 -4.76
C ALA A 38 5.62 4.06 -5.27
N ASP A 39 6.20 3.22 -4.41
CA ASP A 39 6.45 1.81 -4.70
C ASP A 39 5.86 0.89 -3.61
N ASP A 40 5.43 1.45 -2.49
CA ASP A 40 4.82 0.73 -1.39
C ASP A 40 3.32 1.07 -1.26
N LEU A 41 2.46 0.20 -1.78
CA LEU A 41 1.01 0.32 -1.63
C LEU A 41 0.58 -0.37 -0.33
N ASP A 42 0.12 0.42 0.66
CA ASP A 42 -0.16 -0.07 2.00
C ASP A 42 -1.61 0.24 2.45
N GLY A 43 -2.07 -0.51 3.45
CA GLY A 43 -3.41 -0.48 4.01
C GLY A 43 -4.10 -1.85 3.99
N THR A 44 -3.36 -2.96 4.10
CA THR A 44 -3.93 -4.32 4.24
C THR A 44 -4.58 -4.55 5.61
N VAL A 45 -5.41 -3.61 6.05
CA VAL A 45 -6.13 -3.74 7.31
C VAL A 45 -7.38 -4.57 7.07
N VAL A 46 -7.53 -5.66 7.82
CA VAL A 46 -8.75 -6.48 7.81
C VAL A 46 -9.95 -5.64 8.26
N GLU A 47 -9.69 -4.67 9.16
CA GLU A 47 -10.64 -3.69 9.66
C GLU A 47 -9.88 -2.45 10.14
N GLU A 48 -9.95 -1.34 9.40
CA GLU A 48 -9.32 -0.07 9.78
C GLU A 48 -10.19 0.66 10.82
N LYS A 49 -9.67 0.77 12.05
CA LYS A 49 -10.37 1.39 13.19
C LYS A 49 -9.85 2.78 13.53
N ILE A 50 -8.58 3.08 13.31
CA ILE A 50 -7.91 4.27 13.87
C ILE A 50 -8.42 5.56 13.19
N TYR A 51 -8.44 5.60 11.86
CA TYR A 51 -8.92 6.76 11.11
C TYR A 51 -10.45 6.89 11.21
N HIS A 52 -11.18 5.78 11.31
CA HIS A 52 -12.63 5.79 11.53
C HIS A 52 -13.03 6.30 12.91
N ASP A 53 -12.30 5.89 13.96
CA ASP A 53 -12.46 6.42 15.31
C ASP A 53 -12.13 7.93 15.34
N ALA A 54 -11.25 8.39 14.44
CA ALA A 54 -10.97 9.81 14.20
C ALA A 54 -11.96 10.51 13.23
N GLY A 55 -13.03 9.84 12.80
CA GLY A 55 -14.13 10.41 12.02
C GLY A 55 -14.04 10.25 10.49
N ALA A 56 -13.14 9.42 9.97
CA ALA A 56 -13.10 9.13 8.53
C ALA A 56 -14.33 8.34 8.05
N THR A 57 -14.75 8.59 6.82
CA THR A 57 -15.90 7.91 6.15
C THR A 57 -15.46 6.99 5.00
N THR A 58 -14.16 6.75 4.88
CA THR A 58 -13.51 5.98 3.80
C THR A 58 -13.75 4.47 3.95
N SER A 59 -13.45 3.64 2.94
CA SER A 59 -13.63 2.18 3.10
C SER A 59 -12.75 1.62 4.23
N GLN A 60 -13.33 0.82 5.12
CA GLN A 60 -12.66 0.21 6.28
C GLN A 60 -11.77 -1.00 5.93
N SER A 61 -11.91 -1.56 4.74
CA SER A 61 -11.09 -2.70 4.34
C SER A 61 -10.90 -2.75 2.82
N MET A 62 -9.82 -3.40 2.41
CA MET A 62 -9.58 -3.78 1.03
C MET A 62 -9.02 -5.20 1.02
N ARG A 63 -9.66 -6.08 0.23
CA ARG A 63 -9.20 -7.46 0.09
C ARG A 63 -7.88 -7.50 -0.68
N ARG A 64 -7.03 -8.48 -0.37
CA ARG A 64 -5.75 -8.74 -1.09
C ARG A 64 -5.92 -8.70 -2.61
N GLY A 65 -6.95 -9.37 -3.14
CA GLY A 65 -7.19 -9.41 -4.58
C GLY A 65 -7.38 -8.04 -5.23
N GLU A 66 -7.95 -7.08 -4.51
CA GLU A 66 -8.14 -5.72 -5.01
C GLU A 66 -6.84 -4.92 -5.03
N LEU A 67 -5.99 -5.04 -4.00
CA LEU A 67 -4.64 -4.47 -4.03
C LEU A 67 -3.83 -4.98 -5.22
N LEU A 68 -3.85 -6.30 -5.44
CA LEU A 68 -3.18 -6.92 -6.60
C LEU A 68 -3.72 -6.37 -7.92
N ARG A 69 -5.04 -6.17 -8.03
CA ARG A 69 -5.68 -5.58 -9.21
C ARG A 69 -5.21 -4.15 -9.43
N LEU A 70 -5.18 -3.31 -8.40
CA LEU A 70 -4.74 -1.92 -8.49
C LEU A 70 -3.28 -1.81 -8.95
N ILE A 71 -2.39 -2.61 -8.37
CA ILE A 71 -0.96 -2.63 -8.74
C ILE A 71 -0.78 -3.05 -10.21
N ARG A 72 -1.42 -4.14 -10.63
CA ARG A 72 -1.36 -4.61 -12.02
C ARG A 72 -1.98 -3.61 -13.00
N ALA A 73 -3.11 -3.01 -12.66
CA ALA A 73 -3.77 -2.00 -13.48
C ALA A 73 -2.94 -0.70 -13.56
N ALA A 74 -2.10 -0.42 -12.57
CA ALA A 74 -1.06 0.62 -12.66
C ALA A 74 0.13 0.19 -13.54
N GLY A 75 0.15 -1.03 -14.11
CA GLY A 75 1.23 -1.58 -14.92
C GLY A 75 2.50 -1.88 -14.14
N ARG A 76 2.34 -2.31 -12.88
CA ARG A 76 3.41 -2.75 -11.98
C ARG A 76 3.22 -4.22 -11.59
N GLU A 77 4.28 -4.84 -11.09
CA GLU A 77 4.24 -6.20 -10.55
C GLU A 77 4.03 -6.16 -9.03
N PRO A 78 2.98 -6.81 -8.49
CA PRO A 78 2.76 -6.85 -7.05
C PRO A 78 3.73 -7.82 -6.36
N VAL A 79 4.44 -7.32 -5.37
CA VAL A 79 5.35 -8.11 -4.52
C VAL A 79 4.87 -8.02 -3.06
N GLU A 80 4.61 -9.17 -2.44
CA GLU A 80 4.41 -9.24 -0.99
C GLU A 80 5.78 -9.12 -0.30
N ARG A 81 5.87 -8.29 0.73
CA ARG A 81 7.13 -7.95 1.39
C ARG A 81 7.08 -8.19 2.90
N ASP A 82 8.25 -8.44 3.49
CA ASP A 82 8.42 -8.40 4.94
C ASP A 82 8.69 -6.97 5.45
N THR A 83 9.01 -6.84 6.74
CA THR A 83 9.32 -5.54 7.37
C THR A 83 10.59 -4.88 6.85
N LEU A 84 11.48 -5.65 6.21
CA LEU A 84 12.72 -5.19 5.60
C LEU A 84 12.61 -5.05 4.07
N TYR A 85 11.38 -5.04 3.53
CA TYR A 85 11.10 -4.92 2.09
C TYR A 85 11.64 -6.07 1.22
N ARG A 86 11.92 -7.23 1.82
CA ARG A 86 12.34 -8.43 1.08
C ARG A 86 11.10 -9.17 0.56
N PRO A 87 11.14 -9.72 -0.68
CA PRO A 87 10.04 -10.52 -1.20
C PRO A 87 9.73 -11.73 -0.30
N VAL A 88 8.45 -11.93 -0.01
CA VAL A 88 7.98 -13.09 0.76
C VAL A 88 7.56 -14.19 -0.21
N SER A 89 8.19 -15.36 -0.08
CA SER A 89 7.69 -16.59 -0.66
C SER A 89 6.86 -17.33 0.39
N ARG A 90 5.57 -17.51 0.14
CA ARG A 90 4.72 -18.33 1.01
C ARG A 90 4.73 -19.76 0.48
N THR A 91 5.45 -20.64 1.17
CA THR A 91 5.53 -22.07 0.83
C THR A 91 4.40 -22.90 1.43
N GLU A 92 3.59 -22.37 2.35
CA GLU A 92 2.51 -23.13 3.00
C GLU A 92 1.20 -22.33 3.16
N SER A 93 0.08 -23.06 3.05
CA SER A 93 -1.30 -22.55 3.14
C SER A 93 -1.80 -22.31 4.57
N THR A 94 -0.93 -22.38 5.59
CA THR A 94 -1.35 -22.38 6.99
C THR A 94 -0.90 -21.10 7.69
N PHE A 95 -1.87 -20.35 8.24
CA PHE A 95 -1.60 -19.22 9.13
C PHE A 95 -1.78 -19.69 10.58
N THR A 96 -0.69 -19.76 11.34
CA THR A 96 -0.77 -19.81 12.80
C THR A 96 -0.74 -18.38 13.31
N VAL A 97 -1.88 -17.89 13.83
CA VAL A 97 -1.89 -16.69 14.65
C VAL A 97 -1.47 -17.13 16.04
N LEU A 98 -0.25 -16.74 16.46
CA LEU A 98 0.10 -16.77 17.86
C LEU A 98 -0.69 -15.65 18.53
N VAL A 99 -1.65 -16.04 19.37
CA VAL A 99 -2.31 -15.17 20.36
C VAL A 99 -1.43 -15.13 21.60
#